data_AF-A0A0W1RDR9-F1
#
_entry.id   AF-A0A0W1RDR9-F1
#
_cell.length_a   1.000
_cell.length_b   1.000
_cell.length_c   1.000
_cell.angle_alpha   90.00
_cell.angle_beta   90.00
_cell.angle_gamma   90.00
#
_symmetry.space_group_name_H-M   'P 1'
#
loop_
_entity.id
_entity.type
_entity.pdbx_description
1 polymer ?
#
loop_
_entity_poly.entity_id
_entity_poly.type
_entity_poly.pdbx_seq_one_letter_code
_entity_poly.pdbx_strand_id
1 'polypeptide(L)'
;MFDLDDRPAYVGRSSNLYSRLRQHFVRQDSSVVSYGRLDIWDISHVDWWSTEKDKISEKALLAHHSPYLNFGSEREYPDKSYDINLENPDGTVELLAESEQEFRSIPYNRSKQKLEHLSRMVDKIKYAGHSADTRKTLLVHQEILQENLAEFLDLDGTQ
;
A
#
# COMPACT_ATOMS: atom_id res chain seq x y z
N MET A 1 -3.91 1.09 4.98
CA MET A 1 -3.80 -0.13 4.16
C MET A 1 -2.44 -0.71 4.42
N PHE A 2 -2.39 -1.99 4.78
CA PHE A 2 -1.20 -2.69 5.20
C PHE A 2 -0.91 -3.84 4.25
N ASP A 3 0.37 -4.11 4.01
CA ASP A 3 0.77 -5.21 3.15
C ASP A 3 0.81 -6.56 3.86
N LEU A 4 1.26 -7.61 3.18
CA LEU A 4 1.35 -8.97 3.72
C LEU A 4 2.31 -9.07 4.92
N ASP A 5 3.23 -8.12 5.10
CA ASP A 5 4.17 -8.04 6.24
C ASP A 5 3.72 -7.05 7.32
N ASP A 6 2.46 -6.61 7.27
CA ASP A 6 1.92 -5.59 8.17
C ASP A 6 2.66 -4.23 8.07
N ARG A 7 3.29 -3.95 6.93
CA ARG A 7 3.92 -2.64 6.69
C ARG A 7 2.87 -1.66 6.14
N PRO A 8 2.82 -0.41 6.63
CA PRO A 8 1.90 0.59 6.10
C PRO A 8 2.21 0.92 4.64
N ALA A 9 1.36 0.48 3.73
CA ALA A 9 1.53 0.71 2.31
C ALA A 9 0.95 2.06 1.89
N TYR A 10 -0.29 2.34 2.30
CA TYR A 10 -1.03 3.51 1.86
C TYR A 10 -2.05 4.01 2.90
N VAL A 11 -2.10 5.33 3.06
CA VAL A 11 -3.12 6.07 3.81
C VAL A 11 -3.91 6.96 2.86
N GLY A 12 -5.22 7.05 3.05
CA GLY A 12 -6.05 7.97 2.30
C GLY A 12 -7.40 8.20 2.96
N ARG A 13 -8.03 9.33 2.64
CA ARG A 13 -9.38 9.68 3.10
C ARG A 13 -10.48 9.27 2.12
N SER A 14 -11.65 8.97 2.66
CA SER A 14 -12.89 8.72 1.91
C SER A 14 -14.11 9.05 2.75
N SER A 15 -15.17 9.59 2.13
CA SER A 15 -16.48 9.74 2.76
C SER A 15 -17.30 8.44 2.77
N ASN A 16 -16.88 7.43 1.99
CA ASN A 16 -17.51 6.12 1.95
C ASN A 16 -16.43 5.05 1.76
N LEU A 17 -16.09 4.35 2.86
CA LEU A 17 -15.06 3.31 2.86
C LEU A 17 -15.40 2.18 1.89
N TYR A 18 -16.62 1.65 1.95
CA TYR A 18 -17.05 0.51 1.12
C TYR A 18 -16.91 0.82 -0.38
N SER A 19 -17.40 1.98 -0.82
CA SER A 19 -17.28 2.40 -2.22
C SER A 19 -15.82 2.53 -2.64
N ARG A 20 -14.96 3.02 -1.74
CA ARG A 20 -13.53 3.22 -2.02
C ARG A 20 -12.77 1.90 -2.09
N LEU A 21 -13.06 0.95 -1.19
CA LEU A 21 -12.50 -0.40 -1.24
C LEU A 21 -12.93 -1.11 -2.53
N ARG A 22 -14.20 -1.03 -2.91
CA ARG A 22 -14.68 -1.57 -4.20
C ARG A 22 -13.95 -0.94 -5.39
N GLN A 23 -13.67 0.37 -5.33
CA GLN A 23 -12.90 1.06 -6.35
C GLN A 23 -11.47 0.54 -6.47
N HIS A 24 -10.81 0.27 -5.35
CA HIS A 24 -9.43 -0.20 -5.32
C HIS A 24 -9.31 -1.68 -5.70
N PHE A 25 -10.07 -2.56 -5.05
CA PHE A 25 -9.84 -4.02 -5.11
C PHE A 25 -10.70 -4.74 -6.16
N VAL A 26 -11.89 -4.20 -6.49
CA VAL A 26 -12.81 -4.84 -7.44
C VAL A 26 -12.74 -4.19 -8.82
N ARG A 27 -12.93 -2.86 -8.88
CA ARG A 27 -12.95 -2.12 -10.15
C ARG A 27 -11.55 -1.74 -10.64
N GLN A 28 -10.62 -1.55 -9.72
CA GLN A 28 -9.23 -1.17 -10.00
C GLN A 28 -9.07 0.12 -10.82
N ASP A 29 -10.05 1.03 -10.73
CA ASP A 29 -10.11 2.26 -11.53
C ASP A 29 -9.82 3.53 -10.72
N SER A 30 -9.40 3.38 -9.46
CA SER A 30 -8.81 4.48 -8.69
C SER A 30 -7.45 4.89 -9.26
N SER A 31 -7.07 6.17 -9.18
CA SER A 31 -5.73 6.62 -9.60
C SER A 31 -4.58 5.88 -8.91
N VAL A 32 -4.78 5.46 -7.66
CA VAL A 32 -3.77 4.74 -6.88
C VAL A 32 -3.57 3.31 -7.40
N VAL A 33 -4.57 2.68 -8.00
CA VAL A 33 -4.46 1.31 -8.56
C VAL A 33 -4.22 1.34 -10.07
N SER A 34 -4.88 2.25 -10.79
CA SER A 34 -4.81 2.35 -12.25
C SER A 34 -3.40 2.67 -12.75
N TYR A 35 -2.62 3.43 -11.99
CA TYR A 35 -1.21 3.70 -12.31
C TYR A 35 -0.22 2.68 -11.70
N GLY A 36 -0.72 1.60 -11.09
CA GLY A 36 0.12 0.60 -10.42
C GLY A 36 0.82 1.15 -9.18
N ARG A 37 0.27 2.18 -8.53
CA ARG A 37 0.87 2.69 -7.30
C ARG A 37 0.70 1.68 -6.17
N LEU A 38 -0.51 1.16 -6.02
CA LEU A 38 -0.84 0.08 -5.10
C LEU A 38 -0.83 -1.26 -5.85
N ASP A 39 -0.07 -2.20 -5.32
CA ASP A 39 -0.13 -3.60 -5.74
C ASP A 39 -1.15 -4.33 -4.87
N ILE A 40 -2.38 -4.49 -5.37
CA ILE A 40 -3.48 -5.09 -4.61
C ILE A 40 -3.22 -6.55 -4.20
N TRP A 41 -2.29 -7.23 -4.87
CA TRP A 41 -1.92 -8.59 -4.49
C TRP A 41 -1.25 -8.63 -3.11
N ASP A 42 -0.55 -7.55 -2.78
CA ASP A 42 0.31 -7.44 -1.61
C ASP A 42 -0.42 -6.85 -0.40
N ILE A 43 -1.69 -6.43 -0.52
CA ILE A 43 -2.44 -5.80 0.58
C ILE A 43 -3.22 -6.86 1.35
N SER A 44 -2.97 -6.96 2.65
CA SER A 44 -3.62 -7.92 3.56
C SER A 44 -4.92 -7.36 4.15
N HIS A 45 -4.85 -6.17 4.74
CA HIS A 45 -5.97 -5.58 5.44
C HIS A 45 -5.99 -4.05 5.38
N VAL A 46 -7.13 -3.49 5.82
CA VAL A 46 -7.35 -2.05 5.89
C VAL A 46 -7.93 -1.66 7.24
N ASP A 47 -7.13 -0.95 8.01
CA ASP A 47 -7.63 -0.21 9.16
C ASP A 47 -8.31 1.09 8.74
N TRP A 48 -9.37 1.44 9.47
CA TRP A 48 -10.10 2.68 9.26
C TRP A 48 -10.47 3.36 10.57
N TRP A 49 -10.58 4.69 10.47
CA TRP A 49 -10.98 5.58 11.53
C TRP A 49 -12.08 6.51 11.02
N SER A 50 -13.08 6.75 11.85
CA SER A 50 -14.11 7.77 11.67
C SER A 50 -13.68 9.06 12.34
N THR A 51 -13.89 10.18 11.65
CA THR A 51 -13.46 11.49 12.11
C THR A 51 -14.26 12.56 11.39
N GLU A 52 -14.55 13.65 12.08
CA GLU A 52 -15.10 14.86 11.45
C GLU A 52 -13.98 15.74 10.85
N LYS A 53 -12.71 15.45 11.19
CA LYS A 53 -11.52 16.23 10.82
C LYS A 53 -10.63 15.48 9.83
N ASP A 54 -11.23 14.93 8.78
CA ASP A 54 -10.61 14.03 7.79
C ASP A 54 -9.19 14.44 7.35
N LYS A 55 -8.97 15.71 6.98
CA LYS A 55 -7.68 16.20 6.48
C LYS A 55 -6.58 16.19 7.56
N ILE A 56 -6.90 16.61 8.78
CA ILE A 56 -5.91 16.70 9.86
C ILE A 56 -5.61 15.28 10.37
N SER A 57 -6.63 14.45 10.50
CA SER A 57 -6.50 13.04 10.87
C SER A 57 -5.71 12.25 9.81
N GLU A 58 -5.91 12.50 8.51
CA GLU A 58 -5.09 11.91 7.43
C GLU A 58 -3.62 12.30 7.58
N LYS A 59 -3.30 13.60 7.84
CA LYS A 59 -1.92 14.02 8.11
C LYS A 59 -1.31 13.33 9.33
N ALA A 60 -2.08 13.18 10.41
CA ALA A 60 -1.63 12.49 11.61
C ALA A 60 -1.32 11.01 11.34
N LEU A 61 -2.19 10.30 10.62
CA LEU A 61 -1.96 8.92 10.20
C LEU A 61 -0.75 8.79 9.26
N LEU A 62 -0.56 9.74 8.34
CA LEU A 62 0.60 9.78 7.45
C LEU A 62 1.92 9.98 8.21
N ALA A 63 1.93 10.87 9.21
CA ALA A 63 3.10 11.10 10.06
C ALA A 63 3.39 9.88 10.95
N HIS A 64 2.34 9.28 11.49
CA HIS A 64 2.43 8.15 12.42
C HIS A 64 2.90 6.86 11.75
N HIS A 65 2.21 6.43 10.69
CA HIS A 65 2.51 5.16 10.02
C HIS A 65 3.60 5.29 8.95
N SER A 66 3.92 6.51 8.49
CA SER A 66 4.93 6.75 7.45
C SER A 66 4.82 5.83 6.21
N PRO A 67 3.64 5.70 5.59
CA PRO A 67 3.41 4.71 4.55
C PRO A 67 4.29 4.92 3.31
N TYR A 68 4.83 3.83 2.77
CA TYR A 68 5.86 3.89 1.72
C TYR A 68 5.33 4.35 0.36
N LEU A 69 4.02 4.27 0.10
CA LEU A 69 3.42 4.74 -1.16
C LEU A 69 2.80 6.14 -1.07
N ASN A 70 2.84 6.86 0.06
CA ASN A 70 2.31 8.25 0.13
C ASN A 70 3.41 9.30 -0.11
N PHE A 71 3.88 9.43 -1.35
CA PHE A 71 4.88 10.44 -1.71
C PHE A 71 4.37 11.89 -1.51
N GLY A 72 5.28 12.79 -1.16
CA GLY A 72 5.00 14.23 -1.06
C GLY A 72 4.08 14.63 0.10
N SER A 73 3.70 13.67 0.95
CA SER A 73 2.92 13.94 2.15
C SER A 73 3.83 14.57 3.20
N GLU A 74 3.45 15.73 3.73
CA GLU A 74 4.10 16.31 4.91
C GLU A 74 4.01 15.28 6.04
N ARG A 75 5.17 14.78 6.48
CA ARG A 75 5.28 13.82 7.61
C ARG A 75 5.39 14.53 8.96
N GLU A 76 5.16 15.85 8.97
CA GLU A 76 5.11 16.62 10.19
C GLU A 76 3.78 16.33 10.88
N TYR A 77 3.85 16.00 12.17
CA TYR A 77 2.66 15.86 12.98
C TYR A 77 1.90 17.18 12.96
N PRO A 78 0.59 17.17 12.62
CA PRO A 78 -0.21 18.37 12.76
C PRO A 78 -0.26 18.80 14.23
N ASP A 79 -0.35 20.10 14.49
CA ASP A 79 -0.51 20.65 15.84
C ASP A 79 -1.79 20.10 16.50
N LYS A 80 -1.64 18.99 17.23
CA LYS A 80 -2.52 18.26 18.17
C LYS A 80 -4.05 18.42 18.04
N SER A 81 -4.57 18.58 16.82
CA SER A 81 -5.97 18.95 16.57
C SER A 81 -6.83 17.84 15.95
N TYR A 82 -6.25 16.65 15.71
CA TYR A 82 -6.99 15.46 15.30
C TYR A 82 -7.72 14.82 16.49
N ASP A 83 -8.78 14.07 16.19
CA ASP A 83 -9.74 13.51 17.16
C ASP A 83 -9.78 11.97 17.16
N ILE A 84 -8.81 11.33 16.50
CA ILE A 84 -8.70 9.86 16.39
C ILE A 84 -7.57 9.32 17.25
N ASN A 85 -7.70 8.08 17.72
CA ASN A 85 -6.61 7.34 18.34
C ASN A 85 -5.81 6.60 17.26
N LEU A 86 -4.59 7.06 16.98
CA LEU A 86 -3.75 6.54 15.90
C LEU A 86 -3.36 5.07 16.07
N GLU A 87 -3.32 4.56 17.30
CA GLU A 87 -2.94 3.17 17.62
C GLU A 87 -4.14 2.22 17.64
N ASN A 88 -5.37 2.74 17.66
CA ASN A 88 -6.57 1.94 17.82
C ASN A 88 -7.61 2.32 16.76
N PRO A 89 -7.62 1.62 15.61
CA PRO A 89 -8.62 1.82 14.57
C PRO A 89 -10.04 1.53 15.07
N ASP A 90 -11.02 2.17 14.45
CA ASP A 90 -12.44 1.89 14.71
C ASP A 90 -12.85 0.53 14.14
N GLY A 91 -12.10 0.05 13.16
CA GLY A 91 -12.18 -1.32 12.69
C GLY A 91 -11.14 -1.65 11.64
N THR A 92 -11.06 -2.95 11.36
CA THR A 92 -10.16 -3.53 10.37
C THR A 92 -11.00 -4.33 9.36
N VAL A 93 -10.66 -4.19 8.09
CA VAL A 93 -11.23 -5.00 7.00
C VAL A 93 -10.14 -5.94 6.50
N GLU A 94 -10.26 -7.21 6.83
CA GLU A 94 -9.47 -8.27 6.21
C GLU A 94 -9.86 -8.41 4.74
N LEU A 95 -8.88 -8.32 3.84
CA LEU A 95 -9.12 -8.42 2.39
C LEU A 95 -8.90 -9.85 1.89
N LEU A 96 -8.22 -10.68 2.67
CA LEU A 96 -7.82 -12.03 2.31
C LEU A 96 -8.28 -13.02 3.37
N ALA A 97 -8.61 -14.24 2.95
CA ALA A 97 -8.70 -15.35 3.89
C ALA A 97 -7.28 -15.76 4.34
N GLU A 98 -7.16 -16.31 5.55
CA GLU A 98 -5.87 -16.75 6.12
C GLU A 98 -5.09 -17.68 5.17
N SER A 99 -5.76 -18.68 4.59
CA SER A 99 -5.14 -19.60 3.61
C SER A 99 -4.63 -18.89 2.35
N GLU A 100 -5.28 -17.78 1.96
CA GLU A 100 -4.82 -16.99 0.83
C GLU A 100 -3.63 -16.12 1.23
N GLN A 101 -3.63 -15.52 2.43
CA GLN A 101 -2.49 -14.80 2.96
C GLN A 101 -1.25 -15.69 3.06
N GLU A 102 -1.39 -16.91 3.59
CA GLU A 102 -0.32 -17.91 3.62
C GLU A 102 0.23 -18.19 2.21
N PHE A 103 -0.67 -18.48 1.26
CA PHE A 103 -0.28 -18.75 -0.13
C PHE A 103 0.47 -17.58 -0.77
N ARG A 104 -0.02 -16.35 -0.59
CA ARG A 104 0.55 -15.14 -1.18
C ARG A 104 1.89 -14.76 -0.54
N SER A 105 2.08 -15.09 0.74
CA SER A 105 3.30 -14.80 1.50
C SER A 105 4.46 -15.73 1.15
N ILE A 106 4.21 -16.86 0.47
CA ILE A 106 5.29 -17.74 0.00
C ILE A 106 6.26 -16.93 -0.90
N PRO A 107 7.57 -16.89 -0.61
CA PRO A 107 8.53 -16.02 -1.30
C PRO A 107 8.55 -16.16 -2.82
N TYR A 108 8.39 -17.40 -3.32
CA TYR A 108 8.23 -17.68 -4.74
C TYR A 108 7.01 -16.97 -5.35
N ASN A 109 5.82 -17.11 -4.72
CA ASN A 109 4.58 -16.54 -5.23
C ASN A 109 4.63 -15.02 -5.19
N ARG A 110 5.15 -14.46 -4.09
CA ARG A 110 5.29 -13.02 -3.89
C ARG A 110 6.26 -12.40 -4.90
N SER A 111 7.43 -13.01 -5.10
CA SER A 111 8.41 -12.59 -6.11
C SER A 111 7.84 -12.61 -7.52
N LYS A 112 7.18 -13.72 -7.89
CA LYS A 112 6.55 -13.87 -9.21
C LYS A 112 5.51 -12.78 -9.46
N GLN A 113 4.62 -12.55 -8.48
CA GLN A 113 3.56 -11.54 -8.60
C GLN A 113 4.13 -10.13 -8.66
N LYS A 114 5.19 -9.82 -7.90
CA LYS A 114 5.85 -8.52 -7.94
C LYS A 114 6.53 -8.27 -9.29
N LEU A 115 7.12 -9.28 -9.92
CA LEU A 115 7.63 -9.19 -11.30
C LEU A 115 6.52 -8.87 -12.30
N GLU A 116 5.38 -9.56 -12.21
CA GLU A 116 4.20 -9.30 -13.06
C GLU A 116 3.63 -7.88 -12.83
N HIS A 117 3.68 -7.38 -11.59
CA HIS A 117 3.30 -6.01 -11.26
C HIS A 117 4.24 -4.99 -11.91
N LEU A 118 5.55 -5.12 -11.70
CA LEU A 118 6.57 -4.22 -12.26
C LEU A 118 6.53 -4.21 -13.78
N SER A 119 6.36 -5.36 -14.43
CA SER A 119 6.22 -5.42 -15.89
C SER A 119 5.04 -4.57 -16.39
N ARG A 120 3.87 -4.67 -15.72
CA ARG A 120 2.69 -3.84 -16.05
C ARG A 120 2.95 -2.36 -15.80
N MET A 121 3.71 -2.01 -14.75
CA MET A 121 4.07 -0.62 -14.48
C MET A 121 4.97 -0.03 -15.56
N VAL A 122 5.97 -0.79 -16.03
CA VAL A 122 6.89 -0.36 -17.11
C VAL A 122 6.11 -0.07 -18.39
N ASP A 123 5.17 -0.94 -18.77
CA ASP A 123 4.31 -0.70 -19.93
C ASP A 123 3.47 0.57 -19.76
N LYS A 124 2.83 0.76 -18.61
CA LYS A 124 2.03 1.97 -18.33
C LYS A 124 2.89 3.24 -18.39
N ILE A 125 4.08 3.21 -17.80
CA ILE A 125 5.07 4.29 -17.86
C ILE A 125 5.39 4.64 -19.31
N LYS A 126 5.65 3.64 -20.15
CA LYS A 126 6.00 3.84 -21.55
C LYS A 126 4.85 4.42 -22.38
N TYR A 127 3.62 3.95 -22.17
CA TYR A 127 2.51 4.20 -23.09
C TYR A 127 1.50 5.26 -22.63
N ALA A 128 1.33 5.50 -21.32
CA ALA A 128 0.26 6.36 -20.79
C ALA A 128 0.73 7.78 -20.37
N GLY A 129 2.04 8.05 -20.45
CA GLY A 129 2.64 9.26 -19.88
C GLY A 129 2.76 9.17 -18.36
N HIS A 130 3.88 9.63 -17.81
CA HIS A 130 4.27 9.32 -16.44
C HIS A 130 4.64 10.55 -15.61
N SER A 131 4.05 10.61 -14.41
CA SER A 131 4.41 11.55 -13.36
C SER A 131 5.74 11.14 -12.69
N ALA A 132 6.35 12.07 -11.94
CA ALA A 132 7.50 11.75 -11.10
C ALA A 132 7.14 10.68 -10.04
N ASP A 133 5.94 10.75 -9.48
CA ASP A 133 5.40 9.79 -8.52
C ASP A 133 5.31 8.38 -9.10
N THR A 134 4.89 8.22 -10.36
CA THR A 134 4.82 6.90 -11.01
C THR A 134 6.21 6.26 -11.12
N ARG A 135 7.23 7.05 -11.48
CA ARG A 135 8.62 6.57 -11.52
C ARG A 135 9.13 6.22 -10.12
N LYS A 136 8.82 7.05 -9.11
CA LYS A 136 9.17 6.76 -7.71
C LYS A 136 8.50 5.49 -7.21
N THR A 137 7.24 5.25 -7.60
CA THR A 137 6.54 4.02 -7.24
C THR A 137 7.23 2.78 -7.81
N LEU A 138 7.69 2.83 -9.06
CA LEU A 138 8.40 1.72 -9.69
C LEU A 138 9.64 1.33 -8.88
N LEU A 139 10.40 2.32 -8.41
CA LEU A 139 11.59 2.09 -7.59
C LEU A 139 11.26 1.44 -6.24
N VAL A 140 10.19 1.90 -5.57
CA VAL A 140 9.74 1.29 -4.31
C VAL A 140 9.33 -0.18 -4.51
N HIS A 141 8.56 -0.48 -5.57
CA HIS A 141 8.21 -1.88 -5.88
C HIS A 141 9.41 -2.72 -6.33
N GLN A 142 10.45 -2.11 -6.91
CA GLN A 142 11.70 -2.79 -7.23
C GLN A 142 12.46 -3.16 -5.94
N GLU A 143 12.52 -2.27 -4.96
CA GLU A 143 13.13 -2.55 -3.65
C GLU A 143 12.40 -3.72 -2.97
N ILE A 144 11.06 -3.70 -2.94
CA ILE A 144 10.26 -4.82 -2.41
C ILE A 144 10.50 -6.12 -3.18
N LEU A 145 10.67 -6.07 -4.51
CA LEU A 145 11.03 -7.26 -5.28
C LEU A 145 12.41 -7.81 -4.85
N GLN A 146 13.39 -6.95 -4.61
CA GLN A 146 14.72 -7.38 -4.19
C GLN A 146 14.68 -8.08 -2.83
N GLU A 147 13.89 -7.56 -1.89
CA GLU A 147 13.63 -8.20 -0.59
C GLU A 147 13.01 -9.60 -0.79
N ASN A 148 11.93 -9.70 -1.55
CA ASN A 148 11.25 -10.97 -1.82
C ASN A 148 12.17 -12.00 -2.52
N LEU A 149 13.03 -11.54 -3.43
CA LEU A 149 13.99 -12.40 -4.13
C LEU A 149 15.12 -12.87 -3.22
N ALA A 150 15.57 -12.04 -2.28
CA ALA A 150 16.58 -12.43 -1.31
C ALA A 150 16.08 -13.60 -0.45
N GLU A 151 14.84 -13.50 0.03
CA GLU A 151 14.19 -14.57 0.79
C GLU A 151 13.95 -15.82 -0.09
N PHE A 152 13.45 -15.65 -1.31
CA PHE A 152 13.21 -16.76 -2.24
C PHE A 152 14.50 -17.53 -2.61
N LEU A 153 15.62 -16.81 -2.75
CA LEU A 153 16.92 -17.38 -3.11
C LEU A 153 17.75 -17.79 -1.89
N ASP A 154 17.22 -17.64 -0.68
CA ASP A 154 17.91 -17.95 0.59
C ASP A 154 19.24 -17.19 0.75
N LEU A 155 19.28 -15.92 0.31
CA LEU A 155 20.48 -15.09 0.37
C LEU A 155 20.70 -14.48 1.77
N ASP A 156 19.65 -14.44 2.59
CA ASP A 156 19.66 -13.88 3.95
C ASP A 156 20.50 -14.71 4.94
N GLY A 157 20.85 -15.96 4.58
CA GLY A 157 21.73 -16.85 5.34
C GLY A 157 23.23 -16.69 5.06
N THR A 158 23.63 -15.78 4.17
CA THR A 158 25.03 -15.57 3.76
C THR A 158 25.57 -14.23 4.30
N GLN A 159 25.84 -14.17 5.60
CA GLN A 159 26.72 -13.14 6.20
C GLN A 159 27.90 -13.80 6.91
#